data_AF-A0A434WWJ3-F1
#
_entry.id   AF-A0A434WWJ3-F1
#
_cell.length_a   1.000
_cell.length_b   1.000
_cell.length_c   1.000
_cell.angle_alpha   90.00
_cell.angle_beta   90.00
_cell.angle_gamma   90.00
#
_symmetry.space_group_name_H-M   'P 1'
#
loop_
_entity.id
_entity.type
_entity.pdbx_description
1 polymer ?
#
loop_
_entity_poly.entity_id
_entity_poly.type
_entity_poly.pdbx_seq_one_letter_code
_entity_poly.pdbx_strand_id
1 'polypeptide(L)'
;MFRNEKLFLPPPRDGSDFKELFKRLAAAGAGRLLDKDGFPAGPWTPELLAEAISLIDSNRVGVDLRTVQLWFQENEKGISTANIRWLARILGCDDPVATSEWQMELSEAQSRLSAKRREWKRAGGSVAQEIPDTAVTATIDDETDPPVELTLDTDPKGPSRRFSLARESEAFFSRGSPLNLPASVFAGVTALGFLSYLTGIHSVTYGRADGVVKQVGFLWTANWTFVFMIFLPLFFAFVTELVTFWKDEGRPKLVAQGDKMESDHAWARTVQASSYSYWAVFLICVVFAGLLQWIGVSLIPLLKGGGNYATDWGSLAIVRPEVISVPEAVVFTGLAYLYMCLCFYLFFVGLILLYTVIHDLWSIGEAVSNRPEVDYQHELYEASLRVMRAIFRCTVLGLLIAIVMKLQSAYLTSRGENIVSWLVGDMSSAFYGRNDVSAGIIYRRPTHYSSLLIAISTCVVFVYGSIRLGVERRFCMSLWRMSAIVAVLVASYLLIDAFAGFSILLGVGVLFAIYGLFDPGLGRGQASKLGNNQSVS
;
A
#
# COMPACT_ATOMS: atom_id res chain seq x y z
N MET A 1 53.90 9.01 -7.94
CA MET A 1 54.61 9.59 -6.78
C MET A 1 54.28 8.71 -5.59
N PHE A 2 55.20 8.40 -4.70
CA PHE A 2 54.89 7.50 -3.57
C PHE A 2 54.60 8.33 -2.31
N ARG A 3 53.54 7.98 -1.59
CA ARG A 3 53.22 8.56 -0.27
C ARG A 3 52.88 7.41 0.68
N ASN A 4 53.45 7.40 1.87
CA ASN A 4 53.23 6.36 2.90
C ASN A 4 53.37 4.93 2.34
N GLU A 5 54.44 4.68 1.55
CA GLU A 5 54.74 3.37 0.91
C GLU A 5 53.67 2.84 -0.05
N LYS A 6 52.71 3.70 -0.43
CA LYS A 6 51.62 3.42 -1.37
C LYS A 6 51.78 4.23 -2.66
N LEU A 7 51.24 3.70 -3.75
CA LEU A 7 51.19 4.39 -5.03
C LEU A 7 50.19 5.55 -4.98
N PHE A 8 50.70 6.78 -4.94
CA PHE A 8 49.86 7.97 -4.96
C PHE A 8 49.75 8.55 -6.38
N LEU A 9 48.49 8.78 -6.79
CA LEU A 9 48.13 9.55 -7.96
C LEU A 9 47.34 10.78 -7.50
N PRO A 10 47.65 11.99 -7.99
CA PRO A 10 46.86 13.17 -7.69
C PRO A 10 45.48 13.10 -8.38
N PRO A 11 44.43 13.73 -7.83
CA PRO A 11 43.14 13.85 -8.49
C PRO A 11 43.28 14.57 -9.85
N PRO A 12 42.81 13.99 -10.97
CA PRO A 12 43.04 14.54 -12.29
C PRO A 12 42.24 15.83 -12.59
N ARG A 13 41.12 16.06 -11.88
CA ARG A 13 40.20 17.20 -12.09
C ARG A 13 39.78 17.39 -13.55
N ASP A 14 39.65 16.29 -14.29
CA ASP A 14 39.43 16.28 -15.74
C ASP A 14 37.94 16.27 -16.14
N GLY A 15 37.03 16.40 -15.15
CA GLY A 15 35.58 16.40 -15.36
C GLY A 15 34.97 15.01 -15.59
N SER A 16 35.75 13.93 -15.50
CA SER A 16 35.25 12.56 -15.67
C SER A 16 34.16 12.22 -14.66
N ASP A 17 33.22 11.35 -15.05
CA ASP A 17 32.24 10.80 -14.13
C ASP A 17 32.86 9.75 -13.20
N PHE A 18 32.17 9.42 -12.11
CA PHE A 18 32.70 8.51 -11.09
C PHE A 18 33.17 7.17 -11.67
N LYS A 19 32.48 6.62 -12.68
CA LYS A 19 32.79 5.28 -13.21
C LYS A 19 34.07 5.30 -14.03
N GLU A 20 34.24 6.32 -14.86
CA GLU A 20 35.46 6.52 -15.66
C GLU A 20 36.67 6.78 -14.76
N LEU A 21 36.51 7.65 -13.76
CA LEU A 21 37.55 7.97 -12.79
C LEU A 21 37.95 6.73 -11.97
N PHE A 22 36.97 5.99 -11.45
CA PHE A 22 37.22 4.77 -10.68
C PHE A 22 37.92 3.68 -11.50
N LYS A 23 37.49 3.45 -12.74
CA LYS A 23 38.09 2.44 -13.63
C LYS A 23 39.58 2.71 -13.88
N ARG A 24 39.95 3.98 -14.12
CA ARG A 24 41.36 4.39 -14.30
C ARG A 24 42.19 4.18 -13.03
N LEU A 25 41.67 4.57 -11.87
CA LEU A 25 42.37 4.45 -10.59
C LEU A 25 42.51 3.00 -10.13
N ALA A 26 41.48 2.20 -10.34
CA ALA A 26 41.50 0.77 -10.06
C ALA A 26 42.52 0.06 -10.97
N ALA A 27 42.54 0.37 -12.26
CA ALA A 27 43.52 -0.19 -13.20
C ALA A 27 44.96 0.22 -12.87
N ALA A 28 45.16 1.45 -12.41
CA ALA A 28 46.48 1.94 -12.02
C ALA A 28 46.96 1.42 -10.64
N GLY A 29 46.07 0.83 -9.83
CA GLY A 29 46.41 0.36 -8.48
C GLY A 29 46.67 1.50 -7.47
N ALA A 30 46.04 2.66 -7.66
CA ALA A 30 46.23 3.82 -6.79
C ALA A 30 45.88 3.49 -5.32
N GLY A 31 46.75 3.83 -4.37
CA GLY A 31 46.58 3.52 -2.94
C GLY A 31 47.03 2.12 -2.51
N ARG A 32 47.53 1.27 -3.43
CA ARG A 32 48.12 -0.03 -3.07
C ARG A 32 49.55 0.12 -2.56
N LEU A 33 49.92 -0.76 -1.63
CA LEU A 33 51.30 -0.94 -1.18
C LEU A 33 52.20 -1.38 -2.34
N LEU A 34 53.47 -0.99 -2.29
CA LEU A 34 54.48 -1.49 -3.21
C LEU A 34 54.88 -2.91 -2.84
N ASP A 35 55.20 -3.73 -3.86
CA ASP A 35 55.81 -5.04 -3.62
C ASP A 35 57.26 -4.87 -3.12
N LYS A 36 57.86 -5.95 -2.60
CA LYS A 36 59.18 -5.94 -1.95
C LYS A 36 60.32 -5.42 -2.85
N ASP A 37 60.11 -5.41 -4.16
CA ASP A 37 61.05 -4.93 -5.17
C ASP A 37 60.78 -3.46 -5.62
N GLY A 38 59.84 -2.75 -4.97
CA GLY A 38 59.52 -1.34 -5.24
C GLY A 38 58.58 -1.08 -6.43
N PHE A 39 58.00 -2.14 -7.00
CA PHE A 39 57.05 -2.06 -8.11
C PHE A 39 55.59 -1.98 -7.61
N PRO A 40 54.66 -1.35 -8.38
CA PRO A 40 53.24 -1.33 -8.05
C PRO A 40 52.66 -2.75 -8.00
N ALA A 41 51.93 -3.10 -6.94
CA ALA A 41 51.37 -4.45 -6.72
C ALA A 41 50.27 -4.89 -7.71
N GLY A 42 50.08 -4.19 -8.82
CA GLY A 42 49.06 -4.44 -9.84
C GLY A 42 47.72 -3.71 -9.61
N PRO A 43 46.71 -3.91 -10.47
CA PRO A 43 45.41 -3.26 -10.38
C PRO A 43 44.63 -3.70 -9.13
N TRP A 44 43.64 -2.92 -8.71
CA TRP A 44 42.67 -3.35 -7.71
C TRP A 44 41.71 -4.40 -8.28
N THR A 45 41.50 -5.50 -7.54
CA THR A 45 40.35 -6.39 -7.75
C THR A 45 39.25 -6.07 -6.74
N PRO A 46 37.99 -6.46 -6.99
CA PRO A 46 36.90 -6.23 -6.04
C PRO A 46 37.17 -6.83 -4.65
N GLU A 47 37.78 -8.02 -4.61
CA GLU A 47 38.10 -8.74 -3.38
C GLU A 47 39.16 -8.00 -2.57
N LEU A 48 40.26 -7.60 -3.22
CA LEU A 48 41.35 -6.86 -2.59
C LEU A 48 40.89 -5.50 -2.07
N LEU A 49 40.04 -4.80 -2.82
CA LEU A 49 39.55 -3.48 -2.43
C LEU A 49 38.53 -3.58 -1.28
N ALA A 50 37.66 -4.59 -1.28
CA ALA A 50 36.73 -4.84 -0.18
C ALA A 50 37.46 -5.17 1.12
N GLU A 51 38.51 -5.99 1.04
CA GLU A 51 39.39 -6.30 2.16
C GLU A 51 40.12 -5.06 2.67
N ALA A 52 40.74 -4.27 1.77
CA ALA A 52 41.45 -3.05 2.14
C ALA A 52 40.55 -2.01 2.83
N ILE A 53 39.30 -1.85 2.38
CA ILE A 53 38.32 -0.95 3.03
C ILE A 53 37.90 -1.49 4.40
N SER A 54 37.81 -2.81 4.55
CA SER A 54 37.41 -3.45 5.81
C SER A 54 38.53 -3.44 6.86
N LEU A 55 39.79 -3.33 6.43
CA LEU A 55 40.95 -3.19 7.31
C LEU A 55 41.15 -1.75 7.86
N ILE A 56 40.36 -0.77 7.42
CA ILE A 56 40.40 0.59 7.97
C ILE A 56 39.76 0.56 9.37
N ASP A 57 40.54 0.84 10.42
CA ASP A 57 40.15 0.75 11.84
C ASP A 57 38.89 1.59 12.21
N SER A 58 38.64 2.66 11.45
CA SER A 58 37.44 3.51 11.59
C SER A 58 36.18 2.94 10.90
N ASN A 59 36.28 1.80 10.22
CA ASN A 59 35.20 1.09 9.54
C ASN A 59 34.88 -0.25 10.23
N ARG A 60 34.28 -0.20 11.43
CA ARG A 60 33.93 -1.40 12.23
C ARG A 60 32.94 -2.37 11.57
N VAL A 61 32.26 -1.93 10.50
CA VAL A 61 31.22 -2.71 9.80
C VAL A 61 31.79 -3.41 8.56
N GLY A 62 32.95 -2.97 8.05
CA GLY A 62 33.48 -3.42 6.77
C GLY A 62 32.65 -2.94 5.58
N VAL A 63 33.07 -3.32 4.37
CA VAL A 63 32.26 -3.15 3.16
C VAL A 63 32.04 -4.52 2.53
N ASP A 64 30.77 -4.81 2.24
CA ASP A 64 30.36 -6.06 1.59
C ASP A 64 30.94 -6.19 0.17
N LEU A 65 31.47 -7.38 -0.15
CA LEU A 65 32.12 -7.67 -1.43
C LEU A 65 31.20 -7.40 -2.63
N ARG A 66 29.91 -7.74 -2.51
CA ARG A 66 28.94 -7.53 -3.59
C ARG A 66 28.74 -6.05 -3.88
N THR A 67 28.87 -5.19 -2.86
CA THR A 67 28.83 -3.73 -3.03
C THR A 67 30.02 -3.22 -3.83
N VAL A 68 31.23 -3.72 -3.56
CA VAL A 68 32.45 -3.34 -4.31
C VAL A 68 32.41 -3.88 -5.74
N GLN A 69 31.93 -5.10 -5.96
CA GLN A 69 31.74 -5.68 -7.30
C GLN A 69 30.85 -4.80 -8.19
N LEU A 70 29.81 -4.18 -7.63
CA LEU A 70 28.95 -3.23 -8.36
C LEU A 70 29.70 -1.97 -8.82
N TRP A 71 30.81 -1.59 -8.17
CA TRP A 71 31.59 -0.42 -8.58
C TRP A 71 32.42 -0.71 -9.83
N PHE A 72 32.96 -1.93 -9.95
CA PHE A 72 33.72 -2.40 -11.10
C PHE A 72 32.86 -2.71 -12.34
N GLN A 73 31.57 -2.98 -12.15
CA GLN A 73 30.64 -3.19 -13.26
C GLN A 73 30.30 -1.89 -14.00
N GLU A 74 30.15 -1.99 -15.32
CA GLU A 74 29.64 -0.92 -16.18
C GLU A 74 28.12 -0.77 -15.93
N ASN A 75 27.78 0.09 -14.97
CA ASN A 75 26.41 0.40 -14.59
C ASN A 75 26.29 1.87 -14.18
N GLU A 76 25.06 2.35 -14.04
CA GLU A 76 24.78 3.72 -13.60
C GLU A 76 24.72 3.88 -12.07
N LYS A 77 25.12 2.85 -11.31
CA LYS A 77 25.09 2.90 -9.85
C LYS A 77 26.36 3.56 -9.35
N GLY A 78 26.19 4.68 -8.67
CA GLY A 78 27.29 5.37 -7.98
C GLY A 78 27.55 4.80 -6.58
N ILE A 79 28.37 5.53 -5.83
CA ILE A 79 28.84 5.14 -4.49
C ILE A 79 28.19 6.02 -3.40
N SER A 80 27.95 5.44 -2.23
CA SER A 80 27.47 6.17 -1.04
C SER A 80 28.54 7.11 -0.48
N THR A 81 28.12 8.17 0.21
CA THR A 81 29.05 9.14 0.82
C THR A 81 30.01 8.52 1.83
N ALA A 82 29.56 7.51 2.58
CA ALA A 82 30.41 6.76 3.51
C ALA A 82 31.52 5.98 2.77
N ASN A 83 31.18 5.33 1.66
CA ASN A 83 32.14 4.57 0.87
C ASN A 83 33.09 5.48 0.06
N ILE A 84 32.63 6.66 -0.35
CA ILE A 84 33.51 7.70 -0.93
C ILE A 84 34.58 8.11 0.07
N ARG A 85 34.24 8.29 1.35
CA ARG A 85 35.21 8.64 2.39
C ARG A 85 36.29 7.56 2.56
N TRP A 86 35.89 6.29 2.54
CA TRP A 86 36.84 5.17 2.65
C TRP A 86 37.73 5.02 1.42
N LEU A 87 37.14 5.15 0.23
CA LEU A 87 37.90 5.12 -1.01
C LEU A 87 38.88 6.30 -1.10
N ALA A 88 38.45 7.50 -0.69
CA ALA A 88 39.31 8.67 -0.63
C ALA A 88 40.50 8.48 0.32
N ARG A 89 40.30 7.78 1.44
CA ARG A 89 41.37 7.48 2.40
C ARG A 89 42.40 6.51 1.82
N ILE A 90 41.95 5.50 1.07
CA ILE A 90 42.84 4.56 0.37
C ILE A 90 43.63 5.28 -0.73
N LEU A 91 42.95 6.05 -1.58
CA LEU A 91 43.58 6.78 -2.68
C LEU A 91 44.50 7.91 -2.19
N GLY A 92 44.13 8.56 -1.08
CA GLY A 92 44.94 9.53 -0.35
C GLY A 92 46.10 8.91 0.43
N CYS A 93 46.29 7.59 0.39
CA CYS A 93 47.37 6.88 1.06
C CYS A 93 47.43 7.18 2.58
N ASP A 94 46.28 7.34 3.23
CA ASP A 94 46.13 7.75 4.64
C ASP A 94 46.68 9.14 5.00
N ASP A 95 47.12 9.95 4.02
CA ASP A 95 47.48 11.35 4.23
C ASP A 95 46.21 12.22 4.32
N PRO A 96 46.01 13.01 5.40
CA PRO A 96 44.77 13.75 5.62
C PRO A 96 44.50 14.80 4.53
N VAL A 97 45.55 15.43 3.99
CA VAL A 97 45.40 16.45 2.94
C VAL A 97 45.00 15.80 1.62
N ALA A 98 45.75 14.78 1.17
CA ALA A 98 45.42 14.04 -0.04
C ALA A 98 44.06 13.33 0.05
N THR A 99 43.68 12.84 1.23
CA THR A 99 42.37 12.23 1.48
C THR A 99 41.24 13.25 1.30
N SER A 100 41.42 14.48 1.79
CA SER A 100 40.42 15.54 1.61
C SER A 100 40.27 15.93 0.15
N GLU A 101 41.38 16.06 -0.59
CA GLU A 101 41.37 16.33 -2.03
C GLU A 101 40.68 15.22 -2.82
N TRP A 102 40.99 13.96 -2.52
CA TRP A 102 40.32 12.81 -3.14
C TRP A 102 38.84 12.73 -2.77
N GLN A 103 38.46 13.09 -1.54
CA GLN A 103 37.06 13.09 -1.12
C GLN A 103 36.26 14.16 -1.87
N MET A 104 36.83 15.34 -2.10
CA MET A 104 36.21 16.39 -2.91
C MET A 104 36.01 15.91 -4.36
N GLU A 105 37.08 15.43 -5.01
CA GLU A 105 37.00 15.00 -6.41
C GLU A 105 36.01 13.83 -6.61
N LEU A 106 36.03 12.82 -5.74
CA LEU A 106 35.10 11.69 -5.83
C LEU A 106 33.65 12.11 -5.62
N SER A 107 33.40 13.09 -4.74
CA SER A 107 32.06 13.62 -4.49
C SER A 107 31.54 14.40 -5.71
N GLU A 108 32.41 15.17 -6.37
CA GLU A 108 32.07 15.86 -7.62
C GLU A 108 31.88 14.89 -8.78
N ALA A 109 32.74 13.88 -8.94
CA ALA A 109 32.57 12.85 -9.98
C ALA A 109 31.26 12.07 -9.79
N GLN A 110 30.85 11.84 -8.54
CA GLN A 110 29.57 11.22 -8.19
C GLN A 110 28.37 12.15 -8.48
N SER A 111 28.52 13.46 -8.29
CA SER A 111 27.50 14.45 -8.64
C SER A 111 27.31 14.52 -10.16
N ARG A 112 28.41 14.48 -10.93
CA ARG A 112 28.41 14.40 -12.40
C ARG A 112 27.70 13.13 -12.91
N LEU A 113 28.02 11.95 -12.36
CA LEU A 113 27.32 10.69 -12.71
C LEU A 113 25.82 10.79 -12.41
N SER A 114 25.46 11.42 -11.28
CA SER A 114 24.06 11.62 -10.89
C SER A 114 23.33 12.60 -11.80
N ALA A 115 24.01 13.65 -12.29
CA ALA A 115 23.48 14.60 -13.26
C ALA A 115 23.26 13.94 -14.63
N LYS A 116 24.27 13.22 -15.15
CA LYS A 116 24.20 12.43 -16.39
C LYS A 116 23.03 11.43 -16.35
N ARG A 117 22.81 10.75 -15.22
CA ARG A 117 21.65 9.87 -15.02
C ARG A 117 20.30 10.60 -15.06
N ARG A 118 20.23 11.84 -14.55
CA ARG A 118 19.01 12.66 -14.61
C ARG A 118 18.74 13.13 -16.03
N GLU A 119 19.77 13.54 -16.75
CA GLU A 119 19.69 13.92 -18.16
C GLU A 119 19.26 12.74 -19.03
N TRP A 120 19.83 11.55 -18.83
CA TRP A 120 19.42 10.37 -19.59
C TRP A 120 17.96 9.98 -19.35
N LYS A 121 17.48 10.12 -18.11
CA LYS A 121 16.05 9.93 -17.77
C LYS A 121 15.14 10.99 -18.37
N ARG A 122 15.63 12.23 -18.54
CA ARG A 122 14.90 13.31 -19.22
C ARG A 122 14.88 13.07 -20.73
N ALA A 123 16.01 12.71 -21.33
CA ALA A 123 16.13 12.38 -22.75
C ALA A 123 15.31 11.13 -23.13
N GLY A 124 15.30 10.10 -22.28
CA GLY A 124 14.45 8.91 -22.45
C GLY A 124 12.95 9.18 -22.26
N GLY A 125 12.58 10.32 -21.65
CA GLY A 125 11.21 10.83 -21.58
C GLY A 125 10.84 11.80 -22.71
N SER A 126 11.78 12.14 -23.61
CA SER A 126 11.66 13.21 -24.61
C SER A 126 11.42 12.70 -26.04
N VAL A 127 10.88 11.49 -26.22
CA VAL A 127 10.36 11.04 -27.54
C VAL A 127 8.87 11.42 -27.72
N ALA A 128 8.29 12.13 -26.75
CA ALA A 128 7.02 12.83 -26.95
C ALA A 128 7.23 14.31 -26.65
N GLN A 129 7.06 15.12 -27.70
CA GLN A 129 6.84 16.58 -27.68
C GLN A 129 8.11 17.46 -27.81
N GLU A 130 8.66 17.51 -29.03
CA GLU A 130 9.33 18.70 -29.55
C GLU A 130 8.26 19.72 -30.00
N ILE A 131 8.26 20.90 -29.39
CA ILE A 131 7.78 22.15 -30.00
C ILE A 131 8.96 23.12 -29.92
N PRO A 132 9.43 23.73 -31.02
CA PRO A 132 10.62 24.57 -30.99
C PRO A 132 10.29 25.98 -30.45
N ASP A 133 11.13 26.45 -29.53
CA ASP A 133 11.20 27.85 -29.14
C ASP A 133 11.76 28.70 -30.30
N THR A 134 11.06 29.79 -30.62
CA THR A 134 11.60 30.89 -31.43
C THR A 134 11.90 32.06 -30.51
N ALA A 135 13.12 32.57 -30.59
CA ALA A 135 13.70 33.60 -29.73
C ALA A 135 13.36 35.04 -30.15
N VAL A 136 13.90 35.99 -29.36
CA VAL A 136 14.20 37.43 -29.66
C VAL A 136 13.06 38.37 -29.18
N THR A 137 13.22 39.41 -28.34
CA THR A 137 14.32 40.38 -28.10
C THR A 137 14.11 41.17 -26.79
N ALA A 138 15.18 41.77 -26.27
CA ALA A 138 15.23 42.72 -25.15
C ALA A 138 14.88 44.18 -25.53
N THR A 139 14.43 44.98 -24.54
CA THR A 139 14.70 46.43 -24.38
C THR A 139 14.43 46.87 -22.92
N ILE A 140 15.05 47.99 -22.53
CA ILE A 140 15.50 48.48 -21.22
C ILE A 140 14.68 49.72 -20.75
N ASP A 141 14.85 50.11 -19.46
CA ASP A 141 14.47 51.35 -18.71
C ASP A 141 13.02 51.45 -18.15
N ASP A 142 12.71 51.98 -16.95
CA ASP A 142 13.39 52.93 -16.05
C ASP A 142 12.84 52.88 -14.58
N GLU A 143 13.62 53.48 -13.67
CA GLU A 143 13.49 53.84 -12.24
C GLU A 143 12.12 53.88 -11.51
N THR A 144 12.08 53.40 -10.25
CA THR A 144 12.01 54.22 -9.01
C THR A 144 11.51 53.37 -7.81
N ASP A 145 12.37 53.12 -6.82
CA ASP A 145 12.01 52.58 -5.48
C ASP A 145 11.55 53.70 -4.53
N PRO A 146 10.74 53.38 -3.50
CA PRO A 146 11.16 53.67 -2.12
C PRO A 146 10.85 52.53 -1.12
N PRO A 147 11.45 52.58 0.09
CA PRO A 147 12.00 51.40 0.75
C PRO A 147 11.06 50.77 1.79
N VAL A 148 11.09 49.44 1.90
CA VAL A 148 10.56 48.72 3.07
C VAL A 148 11.57 47.67 3.53
N GLU A 149 12.22 48.02 4.64
CA GLU A 149 12.61 47.15 5.76
C GLU A 149 13.18 45.75 5.42
N LEU A 150 14.51 45.67 5.42
CA LEU A 150 15.30 44.44 5.46
C LEU A 150 15.01 43.62 6.73
N THR A 151 14.04 42.70 6.65
CA THR A 151 14.09 41.46 7.43
C THR A 151 14.88 40.43 6.63
N LEU A 152 16.09 40.14 7.12
CA LEU A 152 16.94 39.03 6.69
C LEU A 152 16.21 37.69 6.85
N ASP A 153 15.44 37.30 5.83
CA ASP A 153 15.01 35.92 5.69
C ASP A 153 16.19 35.10 5.16
N THR A 154 16.74 34.32 6.08
CA THR A 154 17.72 33.29 5.78
C THR A 154 17.03 32.24 4.92
N ASP A 155 17.34 32.23 3.63
CA ASP A 155 16.89 31.28 2.63
C ASP A 155 16.92 29.83 3.16
N PRO A 156 15.76 29.21 3.47
CA PRO A 156 15.73 27.80 3.81
C PRO A 156 15.73 27.03 2.49
N LYS A 157 16.88 26.42 2.19
CA LYS A 157 17.05 25.21 1.36
C LYS A 157 15.70 24.64 0.90
N GLY A 158 15.41 24.81 -0.39
CA GLY A 158 14.17 24.35 -1.02
C GLY A 158 13.73 22.97 -0.52
N PRO A 159 12.42 22.74 -0.31
CA PRO A 159 11.93 21.64 0.48
C PRO A 159 12.40 20.32 -0.13
N SER A 160 13.41 19.71 0.52
CA SER A 160 13.76 18.32 0.31
C SER A 160 12.46 17.53 0.36
N ARG A 161 12.12 16.86 -0.74
CA ARG A 161 10.88 16.09 -0.94
C ARG A 161 10.74 15.07 0.21
N ARG A 162 10.13 15.49 1.32
CA ARG A 162 9.94 14.66 2.51
C ARG A 162 9.09 13.47 2.08
N PHE A 163 9.58 12.27 2.36
CA PHE A 163 8.81 11.04 2.17
C PHE A 163 7.49 11.17 2.95
N SER A 164 6.37 11.25 2.23
CA SER A 164 5.05 11.39 2.84
C SER A 164 4.29 10.11 2.57
N LEU A 165 4.14 9.29 3.63
CA LEU A 165 3.41 8.04 3.56
C LEU A 165 1.99 8.23 3.01
N ALA A 166 1.33 9.33 3.37
CA ALA A 166 0.01 9.68 2.86
C ALA A 166 -0.01 9.87 1.33
N ARG A 167 0.98 10.58 0.77
CA ARG A 167 1.07 10.78 -0.69
C ARG A 167 1.43 9.51 -1.45
N GLU A 168 2.33 8.69 -0.92
CA GLU A 168 2.67 7.41 -1.55
C GLU A 168 1.50 6.42 -1.45
N SER A 169 0.74 6.44 -0.35
CA SER A 169 -0.46 5.61 -0.18
C SER A 169 -1.57 6.01 -1.13
N GLU A 170 -1.84 7.31 -1.28
CA GLU A 170 -2.81 7.83 -2.26
C GLU A 170 -2.40 7.50 -3.69
N ALA A 171 -1.09 7.52 -3.98
CA ALA A 171 -0.58 7.22 -5.31
C ALA A 171 -0.91 5.80 -5.77
N PHE A 172 -1.05 4.82 -4.87
CA PHE A 172 -1.51 3.47 -5.23
C PHE A 172 -2.94 3.44 -5.78
N PHE A 173 -3.77 4.41 -5.39
CA PHE A 173 -5.16 4.52 -5.82
C PHE A 173 -5.36 5.48 -6.99
N SER A 174 -4.46 6.46 -7.15
CA SER A 174 -4.64 7.56 -8.09
C SER A 174 -3.69 7.55 -9.29
N ARG A 175 -2.57 6.81 -9.23
CA ARG A 175 -1.58 6.76 -10.31
C ARG A 175 -1.65 5.46 -11.10
N GLY A 176 -1.67 5.60 -12.43
CA GLY A 176 -1.61 4.47 -13.36
C GLY A 176 -3.00 3.90 -13.67
N SER A 177 -3.04 2.67 -14.18
CA SER A 177 -4.30 2.01 -14.53
C SER A 177 -5.11 1.67 -13.27
N PRO A 178 -6.44 1.89 -13.27
CA PRO A 178 -7.31 1.52 -12.16
C PRO A 178 -7.31 0.02 -11.86
N LEU A 179 -6.81 -0.80 -12.78
CA LEU A 179 -6.68 -2.24 -12.63
C LEU A 179 -5.44 -2.67 -11.86
N ASN A 180 -4.39 -1.84 -11.77
CA ASN A 180 -3.08 -2.24 -11.25
C ASN A 180 -3.15 -2.75 -9.80
N LEU A 181 -3.81 -2.00 -8.92
CA LEU A 181 -3.92 -2.35 -7.51
C LEU A 181 -4.78 -3.62 -7.30
N PRO A 182 -6.03 -3.71 -7.82
CA PRO A 182 -6.81 -4.94 -7.78
C PRO A 182 -6.07 -6.16 -8.34
N ALA A 183 -5.39 -6.00 -9.48
CA ALA A 183 -4.62 -7.07 -10.10
C ALA A 183 -3.42 -7.51 -9.24
N SER A 184 -2.71 -6.58 -8.60
CA SER A 184 -1.59 -6.93 -7.71
C SER A 184 -2.03 -7.73 -6.48
N VAL A 185 -3.21 -7.42 -5.94
CA VAL A 185 -3.80 -8.14 -4.80
C VAL A 185 -4.22 -9.54 -5.28
N PHE A 186 -4.94 -9.63 -6.39
CA PHE A 186 -5.31 -10.92 -6.98
C PHE A 186 -4.07 -11.79 -7.29
N ALA A 187 -3.02 -11.20 -7.86
CA ALA A 187 -1.77 -11.90 -8.13
C ALA A 187 -1.08 -12.38 -6.84
N GLY A 188 -1.10 -11.57 -5.77
CA GLY A 188 -0.51 -11.94 -4.48
C GLY A 188 -1.19 -13.15 -3.83
N VAL A 189 -2.53 -13.17 -3.77
CA VAL A 189 -3.26 -14.35 -3.25
C VAL A 189 -3.08 -15.57 -4.16
N THR A 190 -3.01 -15.37 -5.48
CA THR A 190 -2.75 -16.46 -6.44
C THR A 190 -1.35 -17.05 -6.22
N ALA A 191 -0.34 -16.21 -5.99
CA ALA A 191 1.01 -16.66 -5.66
C ALA A 191 1.06 -17.45 -4.35
N LEU A 192 0.35 -16.99 -3.31
CA LEU A 192 0.19 -17.77 -2.07
C LEU A 192 -0.55 -19.10 -2.31
N GLY A 193 -1.55 -19.11 -3.19
CA GLY A 193 -2.24 -20.32 -3.62
C GLY A 193 -1.29 -21.33 -4.28
N PHE A 194 -0.48 -20.90 -5.23
CA PHE A 194 0.56 -21.75 -5.84
C PHE A 194 1.57 -22.24 -4.81
N LEU A 195 2.03 -21.37 -3.91
CA LEU A 195 2.96 -21.77 -2.86
C LEU A 195 2.33 -22.80 -1.93
N SER A 196 1.03 -22.68 -1.60
CA SER A 196 0.29 -23.66 -0.79
C SER A 196 0.16 -25.02 -1.49
N TYR A 197 0.14 -25.02 -2.82
CA TYR A 197 0.14 -26.24 -3.61
C TYR A 197 1.51 -26.93 -3.54
N LEU A 198 2.58 -26.17 -3.74
CA LEU A 198 3.96 -26.66 -3.66
C LEU A 198 4.30 -27.22 -2.28
N THR A 199 3.78 -26.62 -1.20
CA THR A 199 3.99 -27.08 0.17
C THR A 199 3.00 -28.15 0.63
N GLY A 200 2.05 -28.58 -0.22
CA GLY A 200 1.10 -29.65 0.11
C GLY A 200 -0.06 -29.27 1.02
N ILE A 201 -0.19 -28.00 1.44
CA ILE A 201 -1.23 -27.54 2.38
C ILE A 201 -2.50 -26.98 1.72
N HIS A 202 -2.55 -26.92 0.39
CA HIS A 202 -3.65 -26.33 -0.38
C HIS A 202 -5.03 -26.96 -0.10
N SER A 203 -5.10 -28.31 0.02
CA SER A 203 -6.35 -29.06 0.19
C SER A 203 -6.17 -30.24 1.15
N VAL A 204 -6.18 -29.96 2.45
CA VAL A 204 -5.98 -30.95 3.51
C VAL A 204 -7.22 -31.07 4.40
N THR A 205 -7.50 -32.30 4.86
CA THR A 205 -8.50 -32.59 5.88
C THR A 205 -7.87 -33.03 7.19
N TYR A 206 -8.43 -32.58 8.30
CA TYR A 206 -7.96 -32.89 9.65
C TYR A 206 -9.07 -33.58 10.47
N GLY A 207 -8.80 -34.78 10.96
CA GLY A 207 -9.68 -35.48 11.92
C GLY A 207 -9.45 -34.96 13.33
N ARG A 208 -10.45 -34.27 13.89
CA ARG A 208 -10.43 -33.78 15.26
C ARG A 208 -10.73 -34.95 16.24
N ALA A 209 -10.31 -34.80 17.49
CA ALA A 209 -10.49 -35.80 18.56
C ALA A 209 -11.95 -36.18 18.85
N ASP A 210 -12.93 -35.38 18.42
CA ASP A 210 -14.37 -35.66 18.51
C ASP A 210 -14.90 -36.51 17.33
N GLY A 211 -14.02 -36.96 16.44
CA GLY A 211 -14.35 -37.76 15.26
C GLY A 211 -14.76 -36.95 14.03
N VAL A 212 -14.82 -35.61 14.11
CA VAL A 212 -15.18 -34.75 12.97
C VAL A 212 -13.99 -34.54 12.06
N VAL A 213 -14.13 -34.82 10.77
CA VAL A 213 -13.12 -34.54 9.75
C VAL A 213 -13.40 -33.19 9.11
N LYS A 214 -12.51 -32.22 9.33
CA LYS A 214 -12.64 -30.85 8.82
C LYS A 214 -11.77 -30.58 7.61
N GLN A 215 -12.30 -29.84 6.64
CA GLN A 215 -11.50 -29.21 5.59
C GLN A 215 -10.75 -28.00 6.17
N VAL A 216 -9.42 -28.07 6.19
CA VAL A 216 -8.52 -27.06 6.77
C VAL A 216 -7.48 -26.52 5.78
N GLY A 217 -7.44 -27.07 4.56
CA GLY A 217 -6.51 -26.61 3.52
C GLY A 217 -6.68 -25.14 3.17
N PHE A 218 -5.59 -24.52 2.70
CA PHE A 218 -5.54 -23.08 2.40
C PHE A 218 -6.69 -22.61 1.49
N LEU A 219 -6.99 -23.36 0.42
CA LEU A 219 -8.05 -23.01 -0.55
C LEU A 219 -9.48 -23.11 0.02
N TRP A 220 -9.66 -23.92 1.07
CA TRP A 220 -10.95 -24.11 1.74
C TRP A 220 -11.18 -23.08 2.85
N THR A 221 -10.21 -22.21 3.09
CA THR A 221 -10.34 -21.15 4.08
C THR A 221 -11.11 -19.99 3.47
N ALA A 222 -12.40 -19.88 3.81
CA ALA A 222 -13.34 -18.97 3.14
C ALA A 222 -12.88 -17.50 3.19
N ASN A 223 -12.28 -17.07 4.30
CA ASN A 223 -11.71 -15.72 4.39
C ASN A 223 -10.57 -15.50 3.40
N TRP A 224 -9.65 -16.45 3.19
CA TRP A 224 -8.57 -16.27 2.22
C TRP A 224 -9.08 -16.21 0.79
N THR A 225 -9.98 -17.12 0.44
CA THR A 225 -10.55 -17.21 -0.90
C THR A 225 -11.42 -15.99 -1.21
N PHE A 226 -12.46 -15.71 -0.43
CA PHE A 226 -13.39 -14.62 -0.77
C PHE A 226 -12.82 -13.23 -0.50
N VAL A 227 -12.10 -13.01 0.61
CA VAL A 227 -11.59 -11.67 0.95
C VAL A 227 -10.55 -11.21 -0.06
N PHE A 228 -9.54 -12.04 -0.35
CA PHE A 228 -8.42 -11.60 -1.20
C PHE A 228 -8.63 -11.84 -2.70
N MET A 229 -9.42 -12.83 -3.12
CA MET A 229 -9.67 -13.04 -4.56
C MET A 229 -10.80 -12.18 -5.10
N ILE A 230 -11.77 -11.80 -4.26
CA ILE A 230 -13.00 -11.13 -4.73
C ILE A 230 -13.20 -9.78 -4.06
N PHE A 231 -13.41 -9.75 -2.73
CA PHE A 231 -13.92 -8.54 -2.09
C PHE A 231 -12.91 -7.41 -2.00
N LEU A 232 -11.64 -7.68 -1.66
CA LEU A 232 -10.60 -6.65 -1.62
C LEU A 232 -10.25 -6.09 -3.00
N PRO A 233 -10.04 -6.91 -4.05
CA PRO A 233 -9.85 -6.38 -5.40
C PRO A 233 -11.00 -5.48 -5.86
N LEU A 234 -12.26 -5.89 -5.64
CA LEU A 234 -13.43 -5.06 -5.95
C LEU A 234 -13.47 -3.78 -5.12
N PHE A 235 -13.12 -3.85 -3.83
CA PHE A 235 -13.08 -2.68 -2.95
C PHE A 235 -12.07 -1.68 -3.46
N PHE A 236 -10.85 -2.12 -3.78
CA PHE A 236 -9.81 -1.26 -4.34
C PHE A 236 -10.21 -0.67 -5.68
N ALA A 237 -10.87 -1.43 -6.55
CA ALA A 237 -11.36 -0.91 -7.82
C ALA A 237 -12.36 0.23 -7.61
N PHE A 238 -13.33 0.09 -6.71
CA PHE A 238 -14.31 1.16 -6.43
C PHE A 238 -13.71 2.37 -5.73
N VAL A 239 -12.75 2.17 -4.81
CA VAL A 239 -12.04 3.30 -4.18
C VAL A 239 -11.23 4.05 -5.23
N THR A 240 -10.50 3.34 -6.09
CA THR A 240 -9.73 3.95 -7.19
C THR A 240 -10.63 4.69 -8.15
N GLU A 241 -11.75 4.10 -8.59
CA GLU A 241 -12.74 4.78 -9.44
C GLU A 241 -13.27 6.06 -8.78
N LEU A 242 -13.57 6.02 -7.47
CA LEU A 242 -14.08 7.18 -6.76
C LEU A 242 -13.02 8.28 -6.61
N VAL A 243 -11.79 7.93 -6.24
CA VAL A 243 -10.70 8.89 -6.04
C VAL A 243 -10.29 9.52 -7.37
N THR A 244 -10.21 8.74 -8.45
CA THR A 244 -9.93 9.25 -9.80
C THR A 244 -11.05 10.17 -10.28
N PHE A 245 -12.31 9.74 -10.18
CA PHE A 245 -13.47 10.59 -10.46
C PHE A 245 -13.41 11.91 -9.69
N TRP A 246 -13.15 11.86 -8.37
CA TRP A 246 -13.13 13.06 -7.54
C TRP A 246 -12.03 14.03 -8.00
N LYS A 247 -10.83 13.53 -8.31
CA LYS A 247 -9.70 14.37 -8.73
C LYS A 247 -9.87 14.95 -10.13
N ASP A 248 -10.26 14.13 -11.09
CA ASP A 248 -10.24 14.51 -12.51
C ASP A 248 -11.54 15.20 -12.96
N GLU A 249 -12.67 14.88 -12.35
CA GLU A 249 -13.98 15.39 -12.79
C GLU A 249 -14.75 16.11 -11.67
N GLY A 250 -14.96 15.44 -10.53
CA GLY A 250 -15.87 15.92 -9.50
C GLY A 250 -15.43 17.23 -8.87
N ARG A 251 -14.21 17.28 -8.34
CA ARG A 251 -13.66 18.44 -7.67
C ARG A 251 -13.43 19.64 -8.62
N PRO A 252 -12.84 19.48 -9.83
CA PRO A 252 -12.64 20.61 -10.74
C PRO A 252 -13.94 21.25 -11.24
N LYS A 253 -15.02 20.47 -11.43
CA LYS A 253 -16.33 21.03 -11.81
C LYS A 253 -16.89 21.95 -10.72
N LEU A 254 -16.72 21.57 -9.46
CA LEU A 254 -17.27 22.28 -8.31
C LEU A 254 -16.44 23.48 -7.85
N VAL A 255 -15.13 23.48 -8.12
CA VAL A 255 -14.22 24.58 -7.80
C VAL A 255 -13.97 25.38 -9.07
N ALA A 256 -14.84 26.39 -9.30
CA ALA A 256 -14.86 27.26 -10.48
C ALA A 256 -13.48 27.52 -11.11
N GLN A 257 -13.27 27.06 -12.35
CA GLN A 257 -12.16 27.37 -13.29
C GLN A 257 -10.76 27.63 -12.68
N GLY A 258 -10.41 27.00 -11.56
CA GLY A 258 -9.04 27.02 -11.04
C GLY A 258 -8.15 26.16 -11.92
N ASP A 259 -6.89 26.56 -12.08
CA ASP A 259 -5.87 25.74 -12.76
C ASP A 259 -5.91 24.31 -12.20
N LYS A 260 -5.92 23.29 -13.07
CA LYS A 260 -5.90 21.87 -12.67
C LYS A 260 -4.76 21.62 -11.68
N MET A 261 -3.64 22.32 -11.85
CA MET A 261 -2.49 22.25 -10.95
C MET A 261 -2.82 22.75 -9.52
N GLU A 262 -3.60 23.82 -9.39
CA GLU A 262 -4.03 24.35 -8.09
C GLU A 262 -5.01 23.38 -7.40
N SER A 263 -5.93 22.79 -8.18
CA SER A 263 -6.86 21.77 -7.67
C SER A 263 -6.11 20.53 -7.14
N ASP A 264 -5.13 20.04 -7.91
CA ASP A 264 -4.29 18.90 -7.52
C ASP A 264 -3.43 19.21 -6.28
N HIS A 265 -2.89 20.43 -6.19
CA HIS A 265 -2.15 20.87 -5.01
C HIS A 265 -3.05 21.02 -3.77
N ALA A 266 -4.28 21.49 -3.94
CA ALA A 266 -5.26 21.56 -2.85
C ALA A 266 -5.64 20.16 -2.35
N TRP A 267 -5.95 19.22 -3.25
CA TRP A 267 -6.19 17.82 -2.91
C TRP A 267 -5.00 17.19 -2.16
N ALA A 268 -3.79 17.38 -2.67
CA ALA A 268 -2.58 16.87 -2.03
C ALA A 268 -2.36 17.43 -0.62
N ARG A 269 -2.74 18.70 -0.37
CA ARG A 269 -2.73 19.29 0.97
C ARG A 269 -3.78 18.66 1.88
N THR A 270 -5.00 18.43 1.39
CA THR A 270 -6.07 17.76 2.15
C THR A 270 -5.67 16.35 2.56
N VAL A 271 -5.09 15.57 1.64
CA VAL A 271 -4.58 14.21 1.94
C VAL A 271 -3.45 14.27 2.98
N GLN A 272 -2.56 15.25 2.85
CA GLN A 272 -1.42 15.41 3.76
C GLN A 272 -1.85 15.88 5.16
N ALA A 273 -2.96 16.61 5.29
CA ALA A 273 -3.53 16.99 6.58
C ALA A 273 -3.92 15.76 7.42
N SER A 274 -4.29 14.66 6.78
CA SER A 274 -4.59 13.38 7.44
C SER A 274 -3.36 12.48 7.66
N SER A 275 -2.13 12.98 7.47
CA SER A 275 -0.90 12.14 7.51
C SER A 275 -0.72 11.33 8.80
N TYR A 276 -1.23 11.82 9.94
CA TYR A 276 -1.19 11.08 11.20
C TYR A 276 -2.00 9.77 11.11
N SER A 277 -3.19 9.81 10.52
CA SER A 277 -4.07 8.65 10.35
C SER A 277 -3.41 7.56 9.49
N TYR A 278 -2.71 7.95 8.42
CA TYR A 278 -1.96 7.01 7.57
C TYR A 278 -0.84 6.29 8.34
N TRP A 279 -0.09 7.03 9.16
CA TRP A 279 0.96 6.43 10.01
C TRP A 279 0.39 5.54 11.12
N ALA A 280 -0.69 5.97 11.77
CA ALA A 280 -1.34 5.19 12.81
C ALA A 280 -1.84 3.84 12.24
N VAL A 281 -2.52 3.87 11.10
CA VAL A 281 -2.99 2.66 10.42
C VAL A 281 -1.84 1.79 9.95
N PHE A 282 -0.75 2.37 9.44
CA PHE A 282 0.45 1.61 9.06
C PHE A 282 1.04 0.84 10.23
N LEU A 283 1.20 1.51 11.38
CA LEU A 283 1.72 0.87 12.59
C LEU A 283 0.78 -0.23 13.10
N ILE A 284 -0.52 0.03 13.16
CA ILE A 284 -1.52 -0.96 13.58
C ILE A 284 -1.53 -2.17 12.66
N CYS A 285 -1.54 -1.96 11.34
CA CYS A 285 -1.61 -3.07 10.38
C CYS A 285 -0.31 -3.87 10.34
N VAL A 286 0.83 -3.20 10.12
CA VAL A 286 2.10 -3.91 9.87
C VAL A 286 2.70 -4.46 11.17
N VAL A 287 2.72 -3.66 12.25
CA VAL A 287 3.34 -4.07 13.52
C VAL A 287 2.40 -4.95 14.32
N PHE A 288 1.17 -4.50 14.60
CA PHE A 288 0.27 -5.27 15.48
C PHE A 288 -0.40 -6.43 14.74
N ALA A 289 -1.11 -6.17 13.65
CA ALA A 289 -1.86 -7.20 12.93
C ALA A 289 -0.96 -8.12 12.07
N GLY A 290 0.17 -7.62 11.58
CA GLY A 290 1.17 -8.39 10.85
C GLY A 290 2.13 -9.10 11.79
N LEU A 291 3.11 -8.37 12.32
CA LEU A 291 4.23 -8.94 13.05
C LEU A 291 3.84 -9.58 14.38
N LEU A 292 3.20 -8.84 15.29
CA LEU A 292 2.88 -9.34 16.63
C LEU A 292 1.83 -10.45 16.58
N GLN A 293 0.82 -10.32 15.72
CA GLN A 293 -0.18 -11.36 15.54
C GLN A 293 0.43 -12.63 14.94
N TRP A 294 1.33 -12.52 13.95
CA TRP A 294 2.04 -13.69 13.41
C TRP A 294 2.91 -14.36 14.48
N ILE A 295 3.65 -13.57 15.27
CA ILE A 295 4.47 -14.10 16.37
C ILE A 295 3.61 -14.88 17.37
N GLY A 296 2.50 -14.29 17.82
CA GLY A 296 1.66 -14.88 18.86
C GLY A 296 0.76 -16.01 18.40
N VAL A 297 0.22 -15.93 17.17
CA VAL A 297 -0.79 -16.88 16.67
C VAL A 297 -0.16 -18.02 15.86
N SER A 298 0.98 -17.79 15.20
CA SER A 298 1.62 -18.79 14.33
C SER A 298 3.01 -19.20 14.82
N LEU A 299 3.95 -18.25 14.95
CA LEU A 299 5.36 -18.58 15.19
C LEU A 299 5.59 -19.31 16.53
N ILE A 300 5.10 -18.75 17.63
CA ILE A 300 5.30 -19.36 18.96
C ILE A 300 4.63 -20.75 19.04
N PRO A 301 3.36 -20.92 18.63
CA PRO A 301 2.72 -22.23 18.53
C PRO A 301 3.51 -23.25 17.69
N LEU A 302 4.01 -22.84 16.51
CA LEU A 302 4.78 -23.71 15.63
C LEU A 302 6.11 -24.18 16.24
N LEU A 303 6.80 -23.29 16.96
CA LEU A 303 8.11 -23.60 17.55
C LEU A 303 8.02 -24.42 18.85
N LYS A 304 7.03 -24.14 19.69
CA LYS A 304 6.91 -24.77 21.02
C LYS A 304 5.96 -25.97 21.05
N GLY A 305 5.15 -26.14 20.00
CA GLY A 305 4.04 -27.07 19.99
C GLY A 305 2.87 -26.57 20.85
N GLY A 306 1.64 -26.87 20.43
CA GLY A 306 0.42 -26.51 21.15
C GLY A 306 -0.16 -25.13 20.79
N GLY A 307 -1.27 -24.76 21.44
CA GLY A 307 -2.02 -23.52 21.23
C GLY A 307 -3.53 -23.74 21.41
N ASN A 308 -4.23 -22.77 22.04
CA ASN A 308 -5.69 -22.81 22.22
C ASN A 308 -6.43 -22.23 20.99
N TYR A 309 -5.98 -22.60 19.79
CA TYR A 309 -6.56 -22.20 18.51
C TYR A 309 -7.07 -23.44 17.77
N ALA A 310 -8.13 -23.29 16.97
CA ALA A 310 -8.59 -24.38 16.12
C ALA A 310 -7.54 -24.66 15.03
N THR A 311 -7.22 -25.93 14.80
CA THR A 311 -6.24 -26.33 13.78
C THR A 311 -6.70 -25.86 12.39
N ASP A 312 -5.79 -25.18 11.70
CA ASP A 312 -5.92 -24.67 10.34
C ASP A 312 -4.67 -25.01 9.52
N TRP A 313 -4.60 -24.60 8.26
CA TRP A 313 -3.41 -24.80 7.41
C TRP A 313 -2.12 -24.21 8.02
N GLY A 314 -2.20 -23.17 8.84
CA GLY A 314 -1.04 -22.49 9.43
C GLY A 314 -0.47 -23.21 10.64
N SER A 315 -1.28 -24.07 11.27
CA SER A 315 -0.90 -24.87 12.45
C SER A 315 -0.80 -26.37 12.13
N LEU A 316 -1.01 -26.76 10.87
CA LEU A 316 -1.01 -28.15 10.43
C LEU A 316 0.31 -28.89 10.72
N ALA A 317 1.46 -28.20 10.63
CA ALA A 317 2.78 -28.76 10.92
C ALA A 317 2.92 -29.33 12.34
N ILE A 318 2.11 -28.85 13.29
CA ILE A 318 2.12 -29.32 14.69
C ILE A 318 1.48 -30.71 14.79
N VAL A 319 0.48 -31.00 13.96
CA VAL A 319 -0.35 -32.20 14.07
C VAL A 319 -0.04 -33.24 12.99
N ARG A 320 0.38 -32.78 11.81
CA ARG A 320 0.68 -33.59 10.62
C ARG A 320 2.04 -33.16 10.02
N PRO A 321 3.16 -33.35 10.74
CA PRO A 321 4.49 -32.93 10.29
C PRO A 321 4.95 -33.64 9.00
N GLU A 322 4.31 -34.75 8.64
CA GLU A 322 4.54 -35.47 7.38
C GLU A 322 3.99 -34.73 6.14
N VAL A 323 3.11 -33.75 6.31
CA VAL A 323 2.58 -32.94 5.19
C VAL A 323 3.44 -31.70 4.93
N ILE A 324 3.84 -31.01 5.99
CA ILE A 324 4.66 -29.79 5.91
C ILE A 324 5.57 -29.69 7.12
N SER A 325 6.84 -29.33 6.91
CA SER A 325 7.78 -29.15 8.00
C SER A 325 7.53 -27.85 8.78
N VAL A 326 7.95 -27.81 10.04
CA VAL A 326 7.81 -26.60 10.89
C VAL A 326 8.47 -25.37 10.26
N PRO A 327 9.71 -25.42 9.72
CA PRO A 327 10.33 -24.26 9.09
C PRO A 327 9.57 -23.76 7.86
N GLU A 328 9.07 -24.67 7.01
CA GLU A 328 8.27 -24.32 5.83
C GLU A 328 6.94 -23.65 6.24
N ALA A 329 6.27 -24.18 7.26
CA ALA A 329 5.05 -23.59 7.80
C ALA A 329 5.30 -22.19 8.40
N VAL A 330 6.44 -21.99 9.08
CA VAL A 330 6.84 -20.67 9.60
C VAL A 330 7.03 -19.66 8.47
N VAL A 331 7.74 -20.04 7.39
CA VAL A 331 7.95 -19.17 6.23
C VAL A 331 6.64 -18.87 5.52
N PHE A 332 5.82 -19.90 5.26
CA PHE A 332 4.54 -19.73 4.57
C PHE A 332 3.58 -18.84 5.35
N THR A 333 3.42 -19.08 6.66
CA THR A 333 2.58 -18.23 7.52
C THR A 333 3.13 -16.81 7.62
N GLY A 334 4.45 -16.62 7.67
CA GLY A 334 5.07 -15.30 7.68
C GLY A 334 4.75 -14.50 6.41
N LEU A 335 4.88 -15.12 5.24
CA LEU A 335 4.52 -14.51 3.95
C LEU A 335 3.02 -14.19 3.88
N ALA A 336 2.18 -15.11 4.34
CA ALA A 336 0.74 -14.92 4.38
C ALA A 336 0.35 -13.72 5.27
N TYR A 337 0.91 -13.62 6.48
CA TYR A 337 0.62 -12.52 7.40
C TYR A 337 1.16 -11.17 6.90
N LEU A 338 2.34 -11.16 6.26
CA LEU A 338 2.87 -9.96 5.60
C LEU A 338 1.94 -9.50 4.47
N TYR A 339 1.51 -10.41 3.61
CA TYR A 339 0.57 -10.10 2.53
C TYR A 339 -0.78 -9.60 3.08
N MET A 340 -1.32 -10.28 4.08
CA MET A 340 -2.55 -9.89 4.77
C MET A 340 -2.44 -8.46 5.34
N CYS A 341 -1.37 -8.15 6.06
CA CYS A 341 -1.24 -6.86 6.73
C CYS A 341 -1.07 -5.70 5.74
N LEU A 342 -0.36 -5.92 4.63
CA LEU A 342 -0.25 -4.93 3.55
C LEU A 342 -1.60 -4.70 2.86
N CYS A 343 -2.37 -5.76 2.60
CA CYS A 343 -3.71 -5.63 2.02
C CYS A 343 -4.66 -4.89 2.95
N PHE A 344 -4.69 -5.21 4.25
CA PHE A 344 -5.53 -4.50 5.21
C PHE A 344 -5.07 -3.06 5.45
N TYR A 345 -3.75 -2.80 5.40
CA TYR A 345 -3.24 -1.44 5.40
C TYR A 345 -3.84 -0.63 4.24
N LEU A 346 -3.79 -1.16 3.02
CA LEU A 346 -4.37 -0.52 1.84
C LEU A 346 -5.90 -0.39 1.95
N PHE A 347 -6.58 -1.36 2.57
CA PHE A 347 -8.02 -1.27 2.85
C PHE A 347 -8.35 -0.06 3.72
N PHE A 348 -7.64 0.13 4.83
CA PHE A 348 -7.83 1.28 5.71
C PHE A 348 -7.39 2.60 5.07
N VAL A 349 -6.34 2.59 4.26
CA VAL A 349 -5.99 3.73 3.39
C VAL A 349 -7.17 4.10 2.50
N GLY A 350 -7.81 3.11 1.88
CA GLY A 350 -9.00 3.32 1.08
C GLY A 350 -10.13 3.97 1.90
N LEU A 351 -10.40 3.48 3.11
CA LEU A 351 -11.39 4.09 4.01
C LEU A 351 -11.05 5.54 4.38
N ILE A 352 -9.77 5.85 4.63
CA ILE A 352 -9.31 7.23 4.89
C ILE A 352 -9.57 8.09 3.65
N LEU A 353 -9.24 7.61 2.45
CA LEU A 353 -9.49 8.34 1.21
C LEU A 353 -10.99 8.59 0.97
N LEU A 354 -11.85 7.60 1.21
CA LEU A 354 -13.31 7.77 1.14
C LEU A 354 -13.79 8.85 2.11
N TYR A 355 -13.28 8.86 3.35
CA TYR A 355 -13.56 9.91 4.32
C TYR A 355 -13.07 11.29 3.84
N THR A 356 -11.86 11.36 3.30
CA THR A 356 -11.27 12.60 2.76
C THR A 356 -12.10 13.15 1.60
N VAL A 357 -12.61 12.30 0.70
CA VAL A 357 -13.51 12.72 -0.40
C VAL A 357 -14.82 13.29 0.15
N ILE A 358 -15.46 12.63 1.13
CA ILE A 358 -16.68 13.16 1.78
C ILE A 358 -16.40 14.53 2.38
N HIS A 359 -15.29 14.64 3.11
CA HIS A 359 -14.93 15.86 3.83
C HIS A 359 -14.64 17.03 2.88
N ASP A 360 -13.87 16.78 1.81
CA ASP A 360 -13.54 17.77 0.78
C ASP A 360 -14.81 18.22 0.04
N LEU A 361 -15.67 17.29 -0.38
CA LEU A 361 -16.95 17.60 -1.02
C LEU A 361 -17.86 18.44 -0.12
N TRP A 362 -18.01 18.03 1.15
CA TRP A 362 -18.84 18.75 2.11
C TRP A 362 -18.29 20.17 2.35
N SER A 363 -16.98 20.32 2.49
CA SER A 363 -16.33 21.63 2.68
C SER A 363 -16.51 22.56 1.48
N ILE A 364 -16.43 22.04 0.25
CA ILE A 364 -16.70 22.80 -0.97
C ILE A 364 -18.18 23.20 -1.03
N GLY A 365 -19.08 22.27 -0.72
CA GLY A 365 -20.52 22.54 -0.68
C GLY A 365 -20.91 23.64 0.31
N GLU A 366 -20.30 23.66 1.51
CA GLU A 366 -20.55 24.69 2.51
C GLU A 366 -20.05 26.08 2.08
N ALA A 367 -18.87 26.15 1.45
CA ALA A 367 -18.34 27.40 0.91
C ALA A 367 -19.23 27.98 -0.21
N VAL A 368 -19.87 27.11 -1.00
CA VAL A 368 -20.71 27.47 -2.16
C VAL A 368 -22.16 27.75 -1.77
N SER A 369 -22.70 27.15 -0.70
CA SER A 369 -24.07 27.45 -0.21
C SER A 369 -24.29 28.93 0.13
N ASN A 370 -23.20 29.70 0.25
CA ASN A 370 -23.22 31.16 0.42
C ASN A 370 -23.34 31.95 -0.91
N ARG A 371 -23.45 31.27 -2.07
CA ARG A 371 -23.57 31.86 -3.41
C ARG A 371 -24.84 31.34 -4.14
N PRO A 372 -25.65 32.21 -4.77
CA PRO A 372 -26.99 31.87 -5.26
C PRO A 372 -27.04 31.39 -6.73
N GLU A 373 -26.13 30.51 -7.16
CA GLU A 373 -26.13 30.00 -8.55
C GLU A 373 -26.85 28.63 -8.64
N VAL A 374 -27.92 28.54 -9.45
CA VAL A 374 -28.79 27.35 -9.55
C VAL A 374 -28.10 26.16 -10.25
N ASP A 375 -27.20 26.43 -11.20
CA ASP A 375 -26.51 25.38 -11.99
C ASP A 375 -25.51 24.58 -11.13
N TYR A 376 -24.82 25.25 -10.20
CA TYR A 376 -23.89 24.63 -9.25
C TYR A 376 -24.56 23.69 -8.25
N GLN A 377 -25.81 23.95 -7.86
CA GLN A 377 -26.55 23.08 -6.96
C GLN A 377 -26.85 21.71 -7.60
N HIS A 378 -27.07 21.69 -8.91
CA HIS A 378 -27.28 20.45 -9.65
C HIS A 378 -26.01 19.60 -9.71
N GLU A 379 -24.86 20.21 -10.01
CA GLU A 379 -23.57 19.52 -10.05
C GLU A 379 -23.15 18.98 -8.67
N LEU A 380 -23.33 19.77 -7.61
CA LEU A 380 -23.09 19.34 -6.23
C LEU A 380 -23.96 18.14 -5.85
N TYR A 381 -25.22 18.14 -6.27
CA TYR A 381 -26.14 17.03 -6.03
C TYR A 381 -25.71 15.75 -6.76
N GLU A 382 -25.37 15.85 -8.05
CA GLU A 382 -24.92 14.71 -8.84
C GLU A 382 -23.61 14.11 -8.29
N ALA A 383 -22.65 14.96 -7.95
CA ALA A 383 -21.40 14.54 -7.31
C ALA A 383 -21.65 13.83 -5.98
N SER A 384 -22.49 14.41 -5.11
CA SER A 384 -22.85 13.82 -3.80
C SER A 384 -23.49 12.44 -3.93
N LEU A 385 -24.37 12.27 -4.91
CA LEU A 385 -25.04 11.00 -5.18
C LEU A 385 -24.08 9.95 -5.76
N ARG A 386 -23.17 10.34 -6.65
CA ARG A 386 -22.12 9.43 -7.18
C ARG A 386 -21.16 8.99 -6.06
N VAL A 387 -20.72 9.94 -5.23
CA VAL A 387 -19.85 9.68 -4.07
C VAL A 387 -20.53 8.74 -3.08
N MET A 388 -21.78 8.99 -2.70
CA MET A 388 -22.48 8.10 -1.76
C MET A 388 -22.76 6.70 -2.32
N ARG A 389 -23.04 6.56 -3.61
CA ARG A 389 -23.19 5.24 -4.25
C ARG A 389 -21.88 4.44 -4.21
N ALA A 390 -20.76 5.09 -4.50
CA ALA A 390 -19.44 4.45 -4.43
C ALA A 390 -19.09 4.05 -2.99
N ILE A 391 -19.36 4.93 -2.01
CA ILE A 391 -19.16 4.64 -0.59
C ILE A 391 -20.05 3.50 -0.12
N PHE A 392 -21.31 3.46 -0.54
CA PHE A 392 -22.19 2.33 -0.25
C PHE A 392 -21.63 1.00 -0.78
N ARG A 393 -21.14 0.96 -2.03
CA ARG A 393 -20.48 -0.25 -2.59
C ARG A 393 -19.27 -0.66 -1.76
N CYS A 394 -18.42 0.29 -1.39
CA CYS A 394 -17.26 0.04 -0.53
C CYS A 394 -17.68 -0.47 0.86
N THR A 395 -18.79 0.07 1.40
CA THR A 395 -19.33 -0.33 2.70
C THR A 395 -19.86 -1.75 2.69
N VAL A 396 -20.61 -2.10 1.65
CA VAL A 396 -21.10 -3.47 1.44
C VAL A 396 -19.92 -4.44 1.36
N LEU A 397 -18.88 -4.12 0.59
CA LEU A 397 -17.69 -4.97 0.50
C LEU A 397 -16.94 -5.09 1.83
N GLY A 398 -16.74 -3.99 2.56
CA GLY A 398 -16.11 -4.02 3.89
C GLY A 398 -16.89 -4.87 4.89
N LEU A 399 -18.22 -4.83 4.85
CA LEU A 399 -19.08 -5.69 5.67
C LEU A 399 -19.03 -7.16 5.24
N LEU A 400 -19.02 -7.44 3.94
CA LEU A 400 -18.85 -8.81 3.43
C LEU A 400 -17.49 -9.40 3.84
N ILE A 401 -16.42 -8.60 3.83
CA ILE A 401 -15.10 -8.99 4.35
C ILE A 401 -15.21 -9.37 5.84
N ALA A 402 -15.79 -8.51 6.68
CA ALA A 402 -15.95 -8.77 8.11
C ALA A 402 -16.83 -10.02 8.37
N ILE A 403 -17.90 -10.19 7.61
CA ILE A 403 -18.80 -11.35 7.66
C ILE A 403 -18.02 -12.63 7.39
N VAL A 404 -17.28 -12.72 6.28
CA VAL A 404 -16.55 -13.95 5.94
C VAL A 404 -15.42 -14.23 6.96
N MET A 405 -14.74 -13.20 7.46
CA MET A 405 -13.74 -13.37 8.53
C MET A 405 -14.34 -13.97 9.81
N LYS A 406 -15.50 -13.46 10.25
CA LYS A 406 -16.20 -13.99 11.43
C LYS A 406 -16.77 -15.38 11.15
N LEU A 407 -17.33 -15.60 9.96
CA LEU A 407 -17.92 -16.88 9.56
C LEU A 407 -16.88 -18.00 9.51
N GLN A 408 -15.68 -17.73 8.98
CA GLN A 408 -14.57 -18.68 8.99
C GLN A 408 -14.18 -19.05 10.43
N SER A 409 -14.10 -18.06 11.32
CA SER A 409 -13.78 -18.28 12.74
C SER A 409 -14.82 -19.16 13.43
N ALA A 410 -16.11 -18.88 13.22
CA ALA A 410 -17.21 -19.66 13.77
C ALA A 410 -17.25 -21.10 13.20
N TYR A 411 -17.07 -21.24 11.88
CA TYR A 411 -16.98 -22.53 11.21
C TYR A 411 -15.85 -23.38 11.78
N LEU A 412 -14.64 -22.84 11.97
CA LEU A 412 -13.53 -23.61 12.53
C LEU A 412 -13.87 -24.16 13.92
N THR A 413 -14.66 -23.46 14.72
CA THR A 413 -15.12 -23.94 16.04
C THR A 413 -16.35 -24.86 16.03
N SER A 414 -17.09 -24.93 14.92
CA SER A 414 -18.33 -25.73 14.82
C SER A 414 -18.06 -27.24 14.65
N ARG A 415 -19.12 -28.04 14.54
CA ARG A 415 -19.05 -29.48 14.21
C ARG A 415 -19.15 -29.79 12.70
N GLY A 416 -19.24 -28.77 11.84
CA GLY A 416 -19.35 -28.97 10.40
C GLY A 416 -18.04 -29.44 9.76
N GLU A 417 -18.13 -30.36 8.80
CA GLU A 417 -17.00 -30.88 8.02
C GLU A 417 -16.49 -29.88 6.98
N ASN A 418 -17.41 -29.10 6.40
CA ASN A 418 -17.14 -28.00 5.47
C ASN A 418 -18.09 -26.83 5.74
N ILE A 419 -17.71 -25.63 5.30
CA ILE A 419 -18.44 -24.40 5.62
C ILE A 419 -19.87 -24.40 5.05
N VAL A 420 -20.07 -25.03 3.88
CA VAL A 420 -21.37 -25.09 3.21
C VAL A 420 -22.31 -26.03 3.95
N SER A 421 -21.85 -27.23 4.31
CA SER A 421 -22.65 -28.20 5.06
C SER A 421 -23.04 -27.66 6.43
N TRP A 422 -22.15 -26.90 7.08
CA TRP A 422 -22.46 -26.21 8.33
C TRP A 422 -23.58 -25.18 8.17
N LEU A 423 -23.50 -24.30 7.16
CA LEU A 423 -24.52 -23.30 6.88
C LEU A 423 -25.88 -23.90 6.48
N VAL A 424 -25.86 -24.94 5.64
CA VAL A 424 -27.08 -25.65 5.23
C VAL A 424 -27.70 -26.39 6.42
N GLY A 425 -26.88 -27.00 7.27
CA GLY A 425 -27.32 -27.62 8.52
C GLY A 425 -28.01 -26.61 9.44
N ASP A 426 -27.40 -25.44 9.66
CA ASP A 426 -27.99 -24.35 10.44
C ASP A 426 -29.28 -23.79 9.81
N MET A 427 -29.34 -23.66 8.49
CA MET A 427 -30.57 -23.27 7.80
C MET A 427 -31.70 -24.30 8.04
N SER A 428 -31.38 -25.59 7.98
CA SER A 428 -32.36 -26.66 8.18
C SER A 428 -32.85 -26.77 9.64
N SER A 429 -32.01 -26.45 10.63
CA SER A 429 -32.39 -26.55 12.05
C SER A 429 -33.51 -25.57 12.43
N ALA A 430 -33.59 -24.42 11.74
CA ALA A 430 -34.68 -23.46 11.88
C ALA A 430 -36.05 -24.02 11.46
N PHE A 431 -36.08 -24.92 10.46
CA PHE A 431 -37.31 -25.52 9.95
C PHE A 431 -37.70 -26.79 10.70
N TYR A 432 -36.72 -27.55 11.20
CA TYR A 432 -36.93 -28.86 11.85
C TYR A 432 -36.86 -28.82 13.38
N GLY A 433 -36.72 -27.64 14.00
CA GLY A 433 -36.78 -27.45 15.46
C GLY A 433 -35.66 -28.13 16.24
N ARG A 434 -34.51 -28.39 15.60
CA ARG A 434 -33.38 -29.10 16.22
C ARG A 434 -32.46 -28.08 16.91
N ASN A 435 -32.58 -27.96 18.23
CA ASN A 435 -31.75 -27.07 19.06
C ASN A 435 -30.34 -27.63 19.26
N ASP A 436 -29.55 -27.74 18.20
CA ASP A 436 -28.11 -27.92 18.30
C ASP A 436 -27.44 -26.54 18.23
N VAL A 437 -27.73 -25.67 19.21
CA VAL A 437 -26.91 -24.47 19.43
C VAL A 437 -25.52 -24.97 19.82
N SER A 438 -24.57 -24.76 18.92
CA SER A 438 -23.20 -25.26 18.99
C SER A 438 -22.63 -25.11 20.41
N ALA A 439 -22.43 -26.24 21.09
CA ALA A 439 -21.55 -26.32 22.26
C ALA A 439 -20.11 -26.09 21.77
N GLY A 440 -19.79 -24.84 21.47
CA GLY A 440 -18.50 -24.43 20.93
C GLY A 440 -17.39 -24.69 21.95
N ILE A 441 -16.37 -25.42 21.53
CA ILE A 441 -15.15 -25.60 22.33
C ILE A 441 -14.49 -24.22 22.49
N ILE A 442 -14.03 -23.91 23.71
CA ILE A 442 -13.45 -22.60 24.06
C ILE A 442 -12.08 -22.43 23.37
N TYR A 443 -12.08 -21.94 22.14
CA TYR A 443 -10.88 -21.49 21.43
C TYR A 443 -10.78 -19.96 21.47
N ARG A 444 -9.55 -19.43 21.51
CA ARG A 444 -9.29 -17.99 21.40
C ARG A 444 -9.49 -17.57 19.94
N ARG A 445 -10.25 -16.49 19.68
CA ARG A 445 -10.63 -16.09 18.31
C ARG A 445 -10.18 -14.67 17.96
N PRO A 446 -8.88 -14.45 17.64
CA PRO A 446 -8.33 -13.11 17.34
C PRO A 446 -9.04 -12.41 16.18
N THR A 447 -9.49 -13.18 15.20
CA THR A 447 -10.21 -12.71 14.01
C THR A 447 -11.54 -12.04 14.33
N HIS A 448 -12.18 -12.30 15.49
CA HIS A 448 -13.39 -11.58 15.90
C HIS A 448 -13.12 -10.11 16.19
N TYR A 449 -11.96 -9.79 16.78
CA TYR A 449 -11.58 -8.41 17.03
C TYR A 449 -11.23 -7.70 15.73
N SER A 450 -10.43 -8.33 14.87
CA SER A 450 -10.07 -7.76 13.56
C SER A 450 -11.29 -7.56 12.65
N SER A 451 -12.21 -8.53 12.59
CA SER A 451 -13.45 -8.40 11.79
C SER A 451 -14.36 -7.31 12.34
N LEU A 452 -14.42 -7.14 13.66
CA LEU A 452 -15.21 -6.07 14.29
C LEU A 452 -14.63 -4.70 13.96
N LEU A 453 -13.31 -4.55 14.00
CA LEU A 453 -12.63 -3.31 13.65
C LEU A 453 -12.96 -2.92 12.19
N ILE A 454 -12.85 -3.87 11.26
CA ILE A 454 -13.22 -3.66 9.85
C ILE A 454 -14.67 -3.23 9.71
N ALA A 455 -15.61 -3.93 10.36
CA ALA A 455 -17.04 -3.60 10.30
C ALA A 455 -17.32 -2.19 10.83
N ILE A 456 -16.77 -1.85 12.01
CA ILE A 456 -16.97 -0.53 12.62
C ILE A 456 -16.36 0.57 11.76
N SER A 457 -15.10 0.45 11.34
CA SER A 457 -14.44 1.47 10.53
C SER A 457 -15.18 1.73 9.21
N THR A 458 -15.66 0.67 8.57
CA THR A 458 -16.43 0.77 7.33
C THR A 458 -17.79 1.47 7.56
N CYS A 459 -18.51 1.07 8.62
CA CYS A 459 -19.78 1.71 8.99
C CYS A 459 -19.61 3.18 9.36
N VAL A 460 -18.53 3.55 10.06
CA VAL A 460 -18.27 4.94 10.45
C VAL A 460 -18.13 5.84 9.22
N VAL A 461 -17.41 5.41 8.17
CA VAL A 461 -17.29 6.19 6.92
C VAL A 461 -18.65 6.34 6.24
N PHE A 462 -19.46 5.27 6.19
CA PHE A 462 -20.81 5.31 5.62
C PHE A 462 -21.75 6.25 6.37
N VAL A 463 -21.77 6.17 7.71
CA VAL A 463 -22.58 7.02 8.57
C VAL A 463 -22.13 8.47 8.44
N TYR A 464 -20.83 8.74 8.42
CA TYR A 464 -20.30 10.08 8.22
C TYR A 464 -20.76 10.68 6.88
N GLY A 465 -20.65 9.92 5.79
CA GLY A 465 -21.16 10.34 4.47
C GLY A 465 -22.66 10.56 4.46
N SER A 466 -23.43 9.67 5.10
CA SER A 466 -24.89 9.77 5.19
C SER A 466 -25.34 11.00 5.97
N ILE A 467 -24.63 11.37 7.03
CA ILE A 467 -24.94 12.58 7.82
C ILE A 467 -24.54 13.84 7.05
N ARG A 468 -23.34 13.87 6.46
CA ARG A 468 -22.79 15.08 5.83
C ARG A 468 -23.44 15.42 4.49
N LEU A 469 -23.84 14.41 3.72
CA LEU A 469 -24.43 14.58 2.40
C LEU A 469 -25.98 14.43 2.43
N GLY A 470 -26.53 14.01 3.57
CA GLY A 470 -27.90 13.49 3.75
C GLY A 470 -29.08 14.44 3.64
N VAL A 471 -28.85 15.75 3.51
CA VAL A 471 -29.82 16.76 3.95
C VAL A 471 -30.97 16.99 2.95
N GLU A 472 -30.84 16.55 1.69
CA GLU A 472 -31.86 16.83 0.67
C GLU A 472 -32.95 15.75 0.51
N ARG A 473 -34.21 16.18 0.36
CA ARG A 473 -35.41 15.32 0.38
C ARG A 473 -35.43 14.22 -0.70
N ARG A 474 -34.82 14.42 -1.88
CA ARG A 474 -34.67 13.41 -2.94
C ARG A 474 -33.56 12.39 -2.66
N PHE A 475 -32.57 12.79 -1.86
CA PHE A 475 -31.43 11.98 -1.42
C PHE A 475 -31.85 10.98 -0.33
N CYS A 476 -32.79 11.39 0.53
CA CYS A 476 -33.31 10.61 1.66
C CYS A 476 -33.85 9.21 1.26
N MET A 477 -34.62 9.08 0.17
CA MET A 477 -35.14 7.76 -0.26
C MET A 477 -34.04 6.80 -0.70
N SER A 478 -33.02 7.28 -1.42
CA SER A 478 -31.89 6.44 -1.84
C SER A 478 -31.03 6.06 -0.65
N LEU A 479 -30.74 7.01 0.25
CA LEU A 479 -29.99 6.76 1.47
C LEU A 479 -30.69 5.78 2.40
N TRP A 480 -32.02 5.88 2.55
CA TRP A 480 -32.77 5.00 3.43
C TRP A 480 -32.66 3.54 2.98
N ARG A 481 -32.75 3.29 1.66
CA ARG A 481 -32.54 1.96 1.07
C ARG A 481 -31.13 1.43 1.33
N MET A 482 -30.10 2.24 1.09
CA MET A 482 -28.71 1.89 1.37
C MET A 482 -28.50 1.57 2.87
N SER A 483 -29.07 2.41 3.74
CA SER A 483 -29.01 2.26 5.20
C SER A 483 -29.70 0.98 5.67
N ALA A 484 -30.84 0.62 5.07
CA ALA A 484 -31.53 -0.62 5.38
C ALA A 484 -30.68 -1.85 5.02
N ILE A 485 -30.04 -1.87 3.83
CA ILE A 485 -29.13 -2.96 3.43
C ILE A 485 -27.94 -3.05 4.39
N VAL A 486 -27.30 -1.92 4.70
CA VAL A 486 -26.19 -1.85 5.65
C VAL A 486 -26.61 -2.36 7.04
N ALA A 487 -27.78 -1.96 7.53
CA ALA A 487 -28.31 -2.40 8.82
C ALA A 487 -28.58 -3.92 8.84
N VAL A 488 -29.15 -4.48 7.78
CA VAL A 488 -29.36 -5.93 7.64
C VAL A 488 -28.01 -6.68 7.64
N LEU A 489 -26.99 -6.16 6.95
CA LEU A 489 -25.67 -6.76 6.94
C LEU A 489 -24.98 -6.69 8.31
N VAL A 490 -25.08 -5.56 9.02
CA VAL A 490 -24.54 -5.42 10.38
C VAL A 490 -25.26 -6.35 11.35
N ALA A 491 -26.60 -6.44 11.27
CA ALA A 491 -27.37 -7.39 12.08
C ALA A 491 -26.96 -8.84 11.78
N SER A 492 -26.86 -9.20 10.49
CA SER A 492 -26.38 -10.51 10.05
C SER A 492 -25.00 -10.82 10.62
N TYR A 493 -24.06 -9.87 10.52
CA TYR A 493 -22.70 -9.99 11.07
C TYR A 493 -22.71 -10.23 12.58
N LEU A 494 -23.47 -9.44 13.35
CA LEU A 494 -23.53 -9.56 14.81
C LEU A 494 -24.12 -10.91 15.24
N LEU A 495 -25.13 -11.39 14.50
CA LEU A 495 -25.90 -12.59 14.82
C LEU A 495 -25.28 -13.91 14.32
N ILE A 496 -24.15 -13.88 13.61
CA ILE A 496 -23.41 -15.11 13.24
C ILE A 496 -23.14 -15.95 14.48
N ASP A 497 -23.57 -17.22 14.45
CA ASP A 497 -23.40 -18.21 15.51
C ASP A 497 -24.14 -17.87 16.83
N ALA A 498 -25.10 -16.93 16.80
CA ALA A 498 -25.85 -16.52 17.99
C ALA A 498 -27.13 -17.33 18.24
N PHE A 499 -27.77 -17.84 17.18
CA PHE A 499 -28.99 -18.67 17.26
C PHE A 499 -29.08 -19.61 16.05
N ALA A 500 -29.85 -20.69 16.19
CA ALA A 500 -30.10 -21.65 15.10
C ALA A 500 -30.92 -21.01 13.97
N GLY A 501 -30.42 -21.07 12.74
CA GLY A 501 -31.06 -20.45 11.57
C GLY A 501 -30.54 -19.07 11.19
N PHE A 502 -29.47 -18.59 11.83
CA PHE A 502 -28.84 -17.32 11.46
C PHE A 502 -28.42 -17.29 9.97
N SER A 503 -28.14 -18.45 9.39
CA SER A 503 -27.75 -18.62 7.98
C SER A 503 -28.81 -18.12 6.99
N ILE A 504 -30.10 -18.12 7.37
CA ILE A 504 -31.18 -17.58 6.53
C ILE A 504 -31.06 -16.06 6.41
N LEU A 505 -30.93 -15.37 7.56
CA LEU A 505 -30.75 -13.93 7.60
C LEU A 505 -29.47 -13.53 6.86
N LEU A 506 -28.39 -14.28 7.06
CA LEU A 506 -27.13 -14.08 6.37
C LEU A 506 -27.28 -14.23 4.84
N GLY A 507 -27.96 -15.28 4.38
CA GLY A 507 -28.21 -15.50 2.95
C GLY A 507 -29.01 -14.36 2.31
N VAL A 508 -30.09 -13.92 2.97
CA VAL A 508 -30.89 -12.78 2.53
C VAL A 508 -30.06 -11.48 2.50
N GLY A 509 -29.26 -11.23 3.54
CA GLY A 509 -28.37 -10.08 3.61
C GLY A 509 -27.34 -10.06 2.47
N VAL A 510 -26.72 -11.22 2.19
CA VAL A 510 -25.75 -11.36 1.08
C VAL A 510 -26.41 -11.16 -0.28
N LEU A 511 -27.65 -11.63 -0.50
CA LEU A 511 -28.38 -11.37 -1.74
C LEU A 511 -28.63 -9.86 -1.94
N PHE A 512 -29.08 -9.17 -0.90
CA PHE A 512 -29.26 -7.71 -0.95
C PHE A 512 -27.93 -6.97 -1.17
N ALA A 513 -26.84 -7.45 -0.57
CA ALA A 513 -25.50 -6.91 -0.79
C ALA A 513 -25.07 -7.03 -2.26
N ILE A 514 -25.19 -8.23 -2.85
CA ILE A 514 -24.82 -8.48 -4.24
C ILE A 514 -25.65 -7.59 -5.17
N TYR A 515 -26.97 -7.52 -4.95
CA TYR A 515 -27.84 -6.64 -5.73
C TYR A 515 -27.44 -5.16 -5.61
N GLY A 516 -27.15 -4.68 -4.39
CA GLY A 516 -26.72 -3.32 -4.13
C GLY A 516 -25.35 -2.96 -4.72
N LEU A 517 -24.46 -3.95 -4.96
CA LEU A 517 -23.20 -3.71 -5.66
C LEU A 517 -23.43 -3.31 -7.12
N PHE A 518 -24.35 -4.00 -7.82
CA PHE A 518 -24.66 -3.71 -9.22
C PHE A 518 -25.55 -2.46 -9.36
N ASP A 519 -26.64 -2.39 -8.60
CA ASP A 519 -27.58 -1.25 -8.61
C ASP A 519 -27.69 -0.59 -7.22
N PRO A 520 -26.78 0.33 -6.88
CA PRO A 520 -26.82 1.03 -5.60
C PRO A 520 -28.03 1.97 -5.46
N GLY A 521 -28.76 2.27 -6.55
CA GLY A 521 -29.97 3.11 -6.52
C GLY A 521 -31.28 2.32 -6.37
N LEU A 522 -31.25 0.99 -6.53
CA LEU A 522 -32.42 0.11 -6.62
C LEU A 522 -33.52 0.68 -7.55
N GLY A 523 -33.17 0.95 -8.82
CA GLY A 523 -34.13 1.18 -9.89
C GLY A 523 -34.63 2.61 -10.11
N ARG A 524 -33.74 3.61 -10.24
CA ARG A 524 -34.14 4.97 -10.72
C ARG A 524 -33.70 5.30 -12.16
N GLY A 525 -33.30 4.30 -12.95
CA GLY A 525 -32.67 4.49 -14.26
C GLY A 525 -33.55 4.43 -15.51
N GLN A 526 -34.85 4.14 -15.42
CA GLN A 526 -35.68 3.94 -16.63
C GLN A 526 -36.98 4.78 -16.71
N ALA A 527 -37.37 5.48 -15.64
CA ALA A 527 -38.61 6.26 -15.66
C ALA A 527 -38.45 7.68 -16.25
N SER A 528 -37.25 8.24 -16.36
CA SER A 528 -37.06 9.62 -16.87
C SER A 528 -36.77 9.72 -18.36
N LYS A 529 -36.47 8.61 -19.06
CA LYS A 529 -36.21 8.62 -20.52
C LYS A 529 -37.44 8.35 -21.38
N LEU A 530 -38.59 8.02 -20.80
CA LEU A 530 -39.83 7.74 -21.55
C LEU A 530 -40.85 8.89 -21.57
N GLY A 531 -40.60 10.00 -20.85
CA GLY A 531 -41.58 11.07 -20.68
C GLY A 531 -41.45 12.28 -21.63
N ASN A 532 -40.41 12.37 -22.47
CA ASN A 532 -40.11 13.60 -23.22
C ASN A 532 -40.41 13.53 -24.73
N ASN A 533 -41.15 12.52 -25.19
CA ASN A 533 -41.46 12.32 -26.62
C ASN A 533 -42.97 12.35 -26.95
N GLN A 534 -43.77 13.21 -26.30
CA GLN A 534 -45.11 13.54 -26.79
C GLN A 534 -45.49 15.00 -26.51
N SER A 535 -45.05 15.89 -27.41
CA SER A 535 -45.78 17.12 -27.71
C SER A 535 -45.34 17.68 -29.08
N VAL A 536 -45.92 17.13 -30.15
CA VAL A 536 -46.10 17.85 -31.41
C VAL A 536 -47.49 17.49 -31.93
N SER A 537 -48.43 18.41 -31.75
CA SER A 537 -49.58 18.65 -32.62
C SER A 537 -49.93 20.12 -32.52
#